data_AF-Q9ZI46-F1
#
_entry.id   AF-Q9ZI46-F1
#
_cell.length_a   1.000
_cell.length_b   1.000
_cell.length_c   1.000
_cell.angle_alpha   90.00
_cell.angle_beta   90.00
_cell.angle_gamma   90.00
#
_symmetry.space_group_name_H-M   'P 1'
#
loop_
_entity.id
_entity.type
_entity.pdbx_description
1 polymer ?
#
loop_
_entity_poly.entity_id
_entity_poly.type
_entity_poly.pdbx_seq_one_letter_code
_entity_poly.pdbx_strand_id
1 'polypeptide(L)'
;MGFKGAWNKRNRLIENPEEYYRLYKKLQRAYKLVREAIKRYGSFELLKGKTSLRDLEELLEERKQVLENLKKQLREAHKGKPKIEAEGDEQLKELIREVNRVQSEVRALEIITNRVRKYEEIYAQYKQMTEKKAYVDPKLWMRIRKMNEAGERKVVRTYSRATTIIPEFVGHTIAVHNGKTFIPVYITQDMVGHKLGEFAPTRTFKGHPDKTAKVVKKK
;
A
#
# COMPACT_ATOMS: atom_id res chain seq x y z
N MET A 1 15.31 35.21 5.91
CA MET A 1 14.50 34.00 5.63
C MET A 1 15.30 32.79 6.11
N GLY A 2 14.78 31.97 7.05
CA GLY A 2 15.56 30.87 7.64
C GLY A 2 15.83 29.72 6.66
N PHE A 3 16.87 28.92 6.93
CA PHE A 3 17.34 27.77 6.13
C PHE A 3 16.20 26.84 5.66
N LYS A 4 15.22 26.54 6.53
CA LYS A 4 14.02 25.72 6.24
C LYS A 4 13.22 26.26 5.04
N GLY A 5 13.08 27.57 4.91
CA GLY A 5 12.31 28.21 3.85
C GLY A 5 12.97 28.12 2.47
N ALA A 6 14.29 28.25 2.41
CA ALA A 6 15.05 28.14 1.15
C ALA A 6 15.02 26.71 0.59
N TRP A 7 15.16 25.70 1.46
CA TRP A 7 15.12 24.29 1.06
C TRP A 7 13.73 23.87 0.54
N ASN A 8 12.66 24.34 1.20
CA ASN A 8 11.29 23.97 0.82
C ASN A 8 10.94 24.39 -0.62
N LYS A 9 11.47 25.52 -1.10
CA LYS A 9 11.27 25.95 -2.50
C LYS A 9 11.82 24.95 -3.53
N ARG A 10 12.94 24.28 -3.23
CA ARG A 10 13.62 23.36 -4.17
C ARG A 10 13.07 21.94 -4.11
N ASN A 11 12.88 21.40 -2.90
CA ASN A 11 12.54 19.99 -2.69
C ASN A 11 11.06 19.73 -2.36
N ARG A 12 10.27 20.80 -2.16
CA ARG A 12 8.82 20.78 -1.88
C ARG A 12 8.47 19.76 -0.79
N LEU A 13 8.69 20.10 0.47
CA LEU A 13 8.26 19.26 1.59
C LEU A 13 6.76 19.00 1.55
N ILE A 14 6.38 17.84 2.06
CA ILE A 14 4.98 17.63 2.44
C ILE A 14 4.65 18.62 3.56
N GLU A 15 3.68 19.50 3.30
CA GLU A 15 3.33 20.62 4.20
C GLU A 15 2.65 20.16 5.49
N ASN A 16 1.87 19.07 5.43
CA ASN A 16 1.12 18.54 6.57
C ASN A 16 1.57 17.10 6.91
N PRO A 17 2.57 16.93 7.79
CA PRO A 17 3.07 15.60 8.18
C PRO A 17 2.02 14.71 8.86
N GLU A 18 1.09 15.30 9.63
CA GLU A 18 0.02 14.57 10.33
C GLU A 18 -0.96 13.92 9.35
N GLU A 19 -1.45 14.70 8.37
CA GLU A 19 -2.34 14.19 7.32
C GLU A 19 -1.62 13.13 6.48
N TYR A 20 -0.34 13.35 6.18
CA TYR A 20 0.47 12.38 5.46
C TYR A 20 0.55 11.03 6.20
N TYR A 21 0.84 11.07 7.50
CA TYR A 21 0.85 9.88 8.33
C TYR A 21 -0.53 9.21 8.43
N ARG A 22 -1.60 10.00 8.54
CA ARG A 22 -2.97 9.51 8.60
C ARG A 22 -3.39 8.81 7.31
N LEU A 23 -3.14 9.42 6.15
CA LEU A 23 -3.40 8.85 4.83
C LEU A 23 -2.59 7.58 4.62
N TYR A 24 -1.31 7.57 4.98
CA TYR A 24 -0.47 6.39 4.91
C TYR A 24 -1.06 5.22 5.74
N LYS A 25 -1.52 5.48 6.97
CA LYS A 25 -2.17 4.44 7.80
C LYS A 25 -3.50 3.96 7.23
N LYS A 26 -4.33 4.86 6.71
CA LYS A 26 -5.58 4.52 6.01
C LYS A 26 -5.30 3.65 4.79
N LEU A 27 -4.28 3.99 3.99
CA LEU A 27 -3.86 3.25 2.81
C LEU A 27 -3.40 1.84 3.17
N GLN A 28 -2.56 1.69 4.21
CA GLN A 28 -2.13 0.38 4.71
C GLN A 28 -3.30 -0.50 5.15
N ARG A 29 -4.28 0.08 5.86
CA ARG A 29 -5.49 -0.63 6.29
C ARG A 29 -6.34 -1.05 5.08
N ALA A 30 -6.56 -0.14 4.13
CA ALA A 30 -7.32 -0.43 2.92
C ALA A 30 -6.66 -1.55 2.09
N TYR A 31 -5.34 -1.47 1.88
CA TYR A 31 -4.58 -2.53 1.21
C TYR A 31 -4.70 -3.88 1.90
N LYS A 32 -4.60 -3.91 3.24
CA LYS A 32 -4.79 -5.14 4.03
C LYS A 32 -6.19 -5.73 3.80
N LEU A 33 -7.24 -4.91 3.81
CA LEU A 33 -8.62 -5.36 3.58
C LEU A 33 -8.83 -5.87 2.16
N VAL A 34 -8.26 -5.22 1.15
CA VAL A 34 -8.26 -5.69 -0.26
C VAL A 34 -7.59 -7.06 -0.34
N ARG A 35 -6.37 -7.18 0.21
CA ARG A 35 -5.63 -8.45 0.24
C ARG A 35 -6.40 -9.57 0.93
N GLU A 36 -7.06 -9.28 2.05
CA GLU A 36 -7.91 -10.24 2.75
C GLU A 36 -9.16 -10.62 1.95
N ALA A 37 -9.74 -9.68 1.20
CA ALA A 37 -10.88 -9.95 0.31
C ALA A 37 -10.48 -10.92 -0.80
N ILE A 38 -9.37 -10.61 -1.48
CA ILE A 38 -8.81 -11.42 -2.55
C ILE A 38 -8.41 -12.79 -2.01
N LYS A 39 -7.85 -12.89 -0.80
CA LYS A 39 -7.54 -14.21 -0.22
C LYS A 39 -8.80 -15.05 0.07
N ARG A 40 -9.90 -14.43 0.51
CA ARG A 40 -11.14 -15.14 0.89
C ARG A 40 -12.02 -15.49 -0.29
N TYR A 41 -12.10 -14.59 -1.27
CA TYR A 41 -13.04 -14.67 -2.38
C TYR A 41 -12.35 -14.77 -3.74
N GLY A 42 -11.01 -14.68 -3.80
CA GLY A 42 -10.23 -14.70 -5.04
C GLY A 42 -10.14 -16.06 -5.73
N SER A 43 -10.73 -17.11 -5.14
CA SER A 43 -10.73 -18.45 -5.71
C SER A 43 -11.62 -18.58 -6.96
N PHE A 44 -12.41 -17.55 -7.29
CA PHE A 44 -13.20 -17.56 -8.51
C PHE A 44 -12.29 -17.41 -9.73
N GLU A 45 -12.37 -18.39 -10.62
CA GLU A 45 -11.73 -18.37 -11.94
C GLU A 45 -12.05 -17.09 -12.73
N LEU A 46 -13.21 -16.48 -12.46
CA LEU A 46 -13.69 -15.22 -13.02
C LEU A 46 -12.77 -14.01 -12.77
N LEU A 47 -11.95 -14.04 -11.72
CA LEU A 47 -11.03 -12.95 -11.40
C LEU A 47 -9.72 -13.03 -12.18
N LYS A 48 -9.48 -14.12 -12.93
CA LYS A 48 -8.29 -14.24 -13.80
C LYS A 48 -8.30 -13.10 -14.82
N GLY A 49 -7.18 -12.38 -14.91
CA GLY A 49 -7.01 -11.27 -15.85
C GLY A 49 -7.68 -9.95 -15.45
N LYS A 50 -8.47 -9.90 -14.37
CA LYS A 50 -9.04 -8.65 -13.85
C LYS A 50 -8.01 -7.95 -12.97
N THR A 51 -7.33 -6.95 -13.52
CA THR A 51 -6.18 -6.28 -12.87
C THR A 51 -6.49 -4.86 -12.44
N SER A 52 -7.52 -4.25 -13.01
CA SER A 52 -7.95 -2.88 -12.71
C SER A 52 -9.29 -2.85 -11.96
N LEU A 53 -9.58 -1.75 -11.27
CA LEU A 53 -10.91 -1.52 -10.69
C LEU A 53 -12.00 -1.55 -11.77
N ARG A 54 -11.72 -1.03 -12.97
CA ARG A 54 -12.67 -1.03 -14.09
C ARG A 54 -13.03 -2.45 -14.49
N ASP A 55 -12.04 -3.33 -14.62
CA ASP A 55 -12.27 -4.73 -14.97
C ASP A 55 -13.17 -5.43 -13.92
N LEU A 56 -13.02 -5.07 -12.64
CA LEU A 56 -13.84 -5.60 -11.54
C LEU A 56 -15.26 -5.02 -11.53
N GLU A 57 -15.42 -3.76 -11.92
CA GLU A 57 -16.72 -3.09 -12.06
C GLU A 57 -17.50 -3.66 -13.25
N GLU A 58 -16.84 -3.86 -14.40
CA GLU A 58 -17.41 -4.51 -15.57
C GLU A 58 -17.86 -5.93 -15.25
N LEU A 59 -17.00 -6.75 -14.62
CA LEU A 59 -17.35 -8.10 -14.22
C LEU A 59 -18.52 -8.13 -13.21
N LEU A 60 -18.55 -7.18 -12.29
CA LEU A 60 -19.65 -7.07 -11.32
C LEU A 60 -20.98 -6.76 -12.03
N GLU A 61 -20.97 -5.87 -13.02
CA GLU A 61 -22.16 -5.49 -13.79
C GLU A 61 -22.67 -6.68 -14.63
N GLU A 62 -21.77 -7.36 -15.34
CA GLU A 62 -22.09 -8.59 -16.09
C GLU A 62 -22.78 -9.62 -15.17
N ARG A 63 -22.23 -9.86 -13.98
CA ARG A 63 -22.77 -10.85 -13.03
C ARG A 63 -24.10 -10.41 -12.42
N LYS A 64 -24.32 -9.11 -12.21
CA LYS A 64 -25.61 -8.55 -11.78
C LYS A 64 -26.68 -8.77 -12.84
N GLN A 65 -26.36 -8.55 -14.12
CA GLN A 65 -27.30 -8.79 -15.21
C GLN A 65 -27.68 -10.27 -15.33
N VAL A 66 -26.71 -11.19 -15.20
CA VAL A 66 -26.96 -12.64 -15.17
C VAL A 66 -27.88 -12.99 -14.00
N LEU A 67 -27.61 -12.47 -12.80
CA LEU A 67 -28.45 -12.71 -11.63
C LEU A 67 -29.88 -12.19 -11.81
N GLU A 68 -30.06 -11.03 -12.44
CA GLU A 68 -31.37 -10.47 -12.72
C GLU A 68 -32.16 -11.34 -13.70
N ASN A 69 -31.52 -11.80 -14.78
CA ASN A 69 -32.12 -12.68 -15.77
C ASN A 69 -32.54 -14.02 -15.15
N LEU A 70 -31.68 -14.63 -14.33
CA LEU A 70 -32.01 -15.86 -13.59
C LEU A 70 -33.16 -15.66 -12.61
N LYS A 71 -33.23 -14.52 -11.92
CA LYS A 71 -34.35 -14.17 -11.04
C LYS A 71 -35.66 -13.99 -11.82
N LYS A 72 -35.62 -13.43 -13.04
CA LYS A 72 -36.80 -13.34 -13.91
C LYS A 72 -37.30 -14.73 -14.31
N GLN A 73 -36.40 -15.59 -14.78
CA GLN A 73 -36.73 -17.00 -15.10
C GLN A 73 -37.33 -17.73 -13.89
N LEU A 74 -36.78 -17.51 -12.70
CA LEU A 74 -37.30 -18.14 -11.47
C LEU A 74 -38.72 -17.67 -11.13
N ARG A 75 -39.01 -16.37 -11.29
CA ARG A 75 -40.36 -15.81 -11.09
C ARG A 75 -41.36 -16.36 -12.09
N GLU A 76 -40.96 -16.51 -13.34
CA GLU A 76 -41.80 -17.11 -14.40
C GLU A 76 -42.06 -18.59 -14.12
N ALA A 77 -41.04 -19.36 -13.73
CA ALA A 77 -41.18 -20.76 -13.38
C ALA A 77 -42.07 -21.00 -12.14
N HIS A 78 -42.10 -20.04 -11.19
CA HIS A 78 -43.00 -20.06 -10.03
C HIS A 78 -44.43 -19.64 -10.37
N LYS A 79 -44.66 -18.92 -11.46
CA LYS A 79 -45.97 -18.37 -11.80
C LYS A 79 -46.96 -19.51 -12.04
N GLY A 80 -47.90 -19.69 -11.12
CA GLY A 80 -48.98 -20.69 -11.22
C GLY A 80 -48.67 -22.07 -10.62
N LYS A 81 -47.49 -22.31 -10.05
CA LYS A 81 -47.18 -23.61 -9.39
C LYS A 81 -47.56 -23.60 -7.90
N PRO A 82 -48.37 -24.55 -7.39
CA PRO A 82 -48.58 -24.74 -5.95
C PRO A 82 -47.26 -25.18 -5.28
N LYS A 83 -47.05 -24.83 -4.01
CA LYS A 83 -45.82 -25.13 -3.25
C LYS A 83 -45.39 -26.61 -3.32
N ILE A 84 -46.36 -27.53 -3.37
CA ILE A 84 -46.12 -28.98 -3.35
C ILE A 84 -45.48 -29.48 -4.66
N GLU A 85 -45.87 -28.93 -5.82
CA GLU A 85 -45.28 -29.30 -7.13
C GLU A 85 -43.88 -28.68 -7.34
N ALA A 86 -43.63 -27.52 -6.72
CA ALA A 86 -42.34 -26.83 -6.78
C ALA A 86 -41.20 -27.62 -6.09
N GLU A 87 -41.50 -28.48 -5.12
CA GLU A 87 -40.50 -29.32 -4.44
C GLU A 87 -40.05 -30.52 -5.29
N GLY A 88 -40.81 -30.94 -6.30
CA GLY A 88 -40.50 -32.07 -7.17
C GLY A 88 -39.77 -31.68 -8.46
N ASP A 89 -39.90 -30.44 -8.92
CA ASP A 89 -39.36 -29.98 -10.19
C ASP A 89 -37.83 -29.80 -10.14
N GLU A 90 -37.10 -30.72 -10.77
CA GLU A 90 -35.64 -30.69 -10.84
C GLU A 90 -35.13 -29.46 -11.59
N GLN A 91 -35.86 -28.96 -12.60
CA GLN A 91 -35.49 -27.74 -13.33
C GLN A 91 -35.54 -26.53 -12.39
N LEU A 92 -36.57 -26.48 -11.54
CA LEU A 92 -36.71 -25.41 -10.56
C LEU A 92 -35.62 -25.46 -9.49
N LYS A 93 -35.28 -26.67 -8.99
CA LYS A 93 -34.18 -26.86 -8.04
C LYS A 93 -32.84 -26.43 -8.62
N GLU A 94 -32.54 -26.82 -9.85
CA GLU A 94 -31.32 -26.42 -10.55
C GLU A 94 -31.26 -24.89 -10.72
N LEU A 95 -32.37 -24.26 -11.13
CA LEU A 95 -32.45 -22.81 -11.26
C LEU A 95 -32.22 -22.09 -9.92
N ILE A 96 -32.75 -22.61 -8.81
CA ILE A 96 -32.50 -22.07 -7.47
C ILE A 96 -31.02 -22.23 -7.08
N ARG A 97 -30.40 -23.39 -7.36
CA ARG A 97 -28.96 -23.62 -7.11
C ARG A 97 -28.10 -22.63 -7.90
N GLU A 98 -28.43 -22.40 -9.16
CA GLU A 98 -27.75 -21.45 -10.04
C GLU A 98 -27.89 -20.01 -9.55
N VAL A 99 -29.11 -19.58 -9.20
CA VAL A 99 -29.35 -18.25 -8.60
C VAL A 99 -28.51 -18.06 -7.35
N ASN A 100 -28.47 -19.05 -6.45
CA ASN A 100 -27.66 -18.98 -5.22
C ASN A 100 -26.16 -18.90 -5.51
N ARG A 101 -25.68 -19.65 -6.51
CA ARG A 101 -24.29 -19.62 -6.98
C ARG A 101 -23.93 -18.21 -7.46
N VAL A 102 -24.65 -17.69 -8.46
CA VAL A 102 -24.38 -16.35 -9.03
C VAL A 102 -24.57 -15.26 -7.98
N GLN A 103 -25.55 -15.38 -7.09
CA GLN A 103 -25.74 -14.43 -5.98
C GLN A 103 -24.53 -14.40 -5.03
N SER A 104 -23.91 -15.56 -4.76
CA SER A 104 -22.69 -15.62 -3.96
C SER A 104 -21.47 -15.00 -4.65
N GLU A 105 -21.35 -15.17 -5.98
CA GLU A 105 -20.32 -14.54 -6.81
C GLU A 105 -20.47 -13.02 -6.82
N VAL A 106 -21.69 -12.51 -7.09
CA VAL A 106 -22.00 -11.07 -7.07
C VAL A 106 -21.64 -10.50 -5.71
N ARG A 107 -22.06 -11.12 -4.60
CA ARG A 107 -21.73 -10.66 -3.25
C ARG A 107 -20.22 -10.60 -3.02
N ALA A 108 -19.47 -11.59 -3.48
CA ALA A 108 -18.02 -11.61 -3.36
C ALA A 108 -17.36 -10.48 -4.17
N LEU A 109 -17.80 -10.28 -5.42
CA LEU A 109 -17.33 -9.19 -6.28
C LEU A 109 -17.65 -7.82 -5.69
N GLU A 110 -18.86 -7.60 -5.19
CA GLU A 110 -19.22 -6.35 -4.51
C GLU A 110 -18.28 -6.03 -3.35
N ILE A 111 -17.94 -7.03 -2.53
CA ILE A 111 -17.00 -6.85 -1.42
C ILE A 111 -15.60 -6.48 -1.92
N ILE A 112 -15.08 -7.18 -2.95
CA ILE A 112 -13.76 -6.91 -3.51
C ILE A 112 -13.75 -5.52 -4.16
N THR A 113 -14.67 -5.25 -5.08
CA THR A 113 -14.78 -3.99 -5.83
C THR A 113 -14.89 -2.80 -4.90
N ASN A 114 -15.76 -2.84 -3.88
CA ASN A 114 -15.88 -1.75 -2.91
C ASN A 114 -14.59 -1.51 -2.11
N ARG A 115 -13.85 -2.57 -1.76
CA ARG A 115 -12.56 -2.44 -1.06
C ARG A 115 -11.48 -1.86 -1.96
N VAL A 116 -11.41 -2.31 -3.22
CA VAL A 116 -10.45 -1.79 -4.21
C VAL A 116 -10.75 -0.32 -4.50
N ARG A 117 -12.02 0.02 -4.77
CA ARG A 117 -12.47 1.41 -4.94
C ARG A 117 -12.04 2.27 -3.76
N LYS A 118 -12.29 1.81 -2.54
CA LYS A 118 -11.88 2.58 -1.35
C LYS A 118 -10.36 2.74 -1.23
N TYR A 119 -9.60 1.71 -1.59
CA TYR A 119 -8.15 1.78 -1.64
C TYR A 119 -7.67 2.81 -2.68
N GLU A 120 -8.25 2.82 -3.88
CA GLU A 120 -7.89 3.75 -4.94
C GLU A 120 -8.22 5.21 -4.57
N GLU A 121 -9.37 5.47 -3.95
CA GLU A 121 -9.71 6.81 -3.42
C GLU A 121 -8.65 7.33 -2.45
N ILE A 122 -8.25 6.50 -1.48
CA ILE A 122 -7.24 6.87 -0.48
C ILE A 122 -5.87 7.03 -1.15
N TYR A 123 -5.55 6.16 -2.11
CA TYR A 123 -4.30 6.22 -2.86
C TYR A 123 -4.22 7.49 -3.71
N ALA A 124 -5.31 7.93 -4.33
CA ALA A 124 -5.37 9.19 -5.08
C ALA A 124 -5.06 10.40 -4.19
N GLN A 125 -5.67 10.46 -2.99
CA GLN A 125 -5.38 11.50 -1.99
C GLN A 125 -3.90 11.47 -1.57
N TYR A 126 -3.38 10.27 -1.27
CA TYR A 126 -1.97 10.09 -0.91
C TYR A 126 -1.01 10.48 -2.04
N LYS A 127 -1.36 10.14 -3.29
CA LYS A 127 -0.57 10.45 -4.48
C LYS A 127 -0.47 11.96 -4.70
N GLN A 128 -1.59 12.68 -4.68
CA GLN A 128 -1.60 14.14 -4.78
C GLN A 128 -0.72 14.81 -3.71
N MET A 129 -0.71 14.24 -2.50
CA MET A 129 0.09 14.78 -1.40
C MET A 129 1.59 14.52 -1.55
N THR A 130 2.00 13.44 -2.20
CA THR A 130 3.40 12.97 -2.28
C THR A 130 4.07 13.28 -3.62
N GLU A 131 3.29 13.52 -4.66
CA GLU A 131 3.79 13.77 -6.00
C GLU A 131 4.69 15.02 -6.06
N LYS A 132 5.86 14.87 -6.69
CA LYS A 132 6.89 15.92 -6.81
C LYS A 132 7.42 16.45 -5.46
N LYS A 133 7.25 15.69 -4.38
CA LYS A 133 7.75 16.02 -3.04
C LYS A 133 8.83 15.05 -2.59
N ALA A 134 9.74 15.52 -1.74
CA ALA A 134 10.74 14.66 -1.14
C ALA A 134 10.09 13.55 -0.29
N TYR A 135 10.43 12.30 -0.58
CA TYR A 135 9.94 11.16 0.21
C TYR A 135 10.59 11.15 1.60
N VAL A 136 9.75 11.08 2.63
CA VAL A 136 10.15 10.88 4.02
C VAL A 136 9.30 9.76 4.58
N ASP A 137 9.88 8.77 5.24
CA ASP A 137 9.08 7.71 5.86
C ASP A 137 8.10 8.31 6.89
N PRO A 138 6.77 8.11 6.72
CA PRO A 138 5.77 8.72 7.58
C PRO A 138 5.92 8.34 9.06
N LYS A 139 6.35 7.11 9.37
CA LYS A 139 6.53 6.66 10.76
C LYS A 139 7.76 7.32 11.36
N LEU A 140 8.86 7.39 10.62
CA LEU A 140 10.09 8.05 11.05
C LEU A 140 9.85 9.54 11.31
N TRP A 141 9.17 10.22 10.39
CA TRP A 141 8.85 11.64 10.53
C TRP A 141 8.05 11.91 11.80
N MET A 142 6.96 11.17 12.03
CA MET A 142 6.14 11.36 13.23
C MET A 142 6.88 11.06 14.53
N ARG A 143 7.80 10.08 14.53
CA ARG A 143 8.62 9.78 15.72
C ARG A 143 9.56 10.94 16.05
N ILE A 144 10.26 11.47 15.05
CA ILE A 144 11.19 12.59 15.23
C ILE A 144 10.43 13.86 15.62
N ARG A 145 9.26 14.11 15.02
CA ARG A 145 8.42 15.26 15.38
C ARG A 145 7.97 15.22 16.83
N LYS A 146 7.46 14.08 17.30
CA LYS A 146 7.11 13.90 18.72
C LYS A 146 8.30 14.10 19.66
N MET A 147 9.49 13.65 19.25
CA MET A 147 10.70 13.88 20.03
C MET A 147 11.12 15.34 20.05
N ASN A 148 10.97 16.06 18.93
CA ASN A 148 11.18 17.51 18.88
C ASN A 148 10.24 18.25 19.83
N GLU A 149 8.95 17.87 19.84
CA GLU A 149 7.93 18.44 20.74
C GLU A 149 8.25 18.16 22.22
N ALA A 150 8.78 16.96 22.52
CA ALA A 150 9.19 16.58 23.88
C ALA A 150 10.61 17.07 24.26
N GLY A 151 11.36 17.67 23.33
CA GLY A 151 12.76 18.05 23.56
C GLY A 151 13.75 16.88 23.70
N GLU A 152 13.36 15.66 23.32
CA GLU A 152 14.17 14.46 23.49
C GLU A 152 15.13 14.21 22.32
N ARG A 153 16.34 13.71 22.62
CA ARG A 153 17.41 13.39 21.64
C ARG A 153 17.76 11.89 21.61
N LYS A 154 16.74 11.02 21.68
CA LYS A 154 16.91 9.55 21.68
C LYS A 154 17.36 9.03 20.31
N VAL A 155 18.08 7.90 20.29
CA VAL A 155 18.48 7.25 19.04
C VAL A 155 17.27 6.58 18.38
N VAL A 156 16.97 6.95 17.14
CA VAL A 156 15.85 6.37 16.39
C VAL A 156 16.36 5.36 15.38
N ARG A 157 15.97 4.09 15.52
CA ARG A 157 16.26 3.05 14.52
C ARG A 157 15.32 3.17 13.31
N THR A 158 15.88 3.06 12.10
CA THR A 158 15.14 3.04 10.85
C THR A 158 15.70 2.01 9.86
N TYR A 159 14.80 1.38 9.13
CA TYR A 159 15.12 0.60 7.93
C TYR A 159 14.92 1.42 6.65
N SER A 160 14.30 2.59 6.74
CA SER A 160 13.97 3.42 5.58
C SER A 160 15.17 4.23 5.12
N ARG A 161 16.01 3.59 4.29
CA ARG A 161 17.18 4.21 3.65
C ARG A 161 16.82 5.24 2.57
N ALA A 162 15.63 5.11 1.98
CA ALA A 162 15.15 5.99 0.90
C ALA A 162 14.61 7.34 1.40
N THR A 163 14.48 7.51 2.72
CA THR A 163 14.01 8.77 3.33
C THR A 163 15.03 9.88 3.06
N THR A 164 14.55 11.01 2.54
CA THR A 164 15.31 12.26 2.43
C THR A 164 15.43 12.92 3.81
N ILE A 165 16.62 13.38 4.14
CA ILE A 165 16.89 14.14 5.36
C ILE A 165 16.25 15.52 5.23
N ILE A 166 15.33 15.83 6.13
CA ILE A 166 14.64 17.12 6.21
C ILE A 166 15.24 18.00 7.31
N PRO A 167 15.06 19.33 7.27
CA PRO A 167 15.59 20.24 8.29
C PRO A 167 15.19 19.87 9.74
N GLU A 168 14.02 19.25 9.93
CA GLU A 168 13.52 18.83 11.27
C GLU A 168 14.32 17.67 11.89
N PHE A 169 15.11 16.97 11.09
CA PHE A 169 15.93 15.84 11.56
C PHE A 169 17.27 16.30 12.13
N VAL A 170 17.64 17.57 11.91
CA VAL A 170 18.94 18.11 12.35
C VAL A 170 19.07 18.03 13.88
N GLY A 171 20.23 17.53 14.31
CA GLY A 171 20.57 17.28 15.70
C GLY A 171 19.99 15.99 16.28
N HIS A 172 19.32 15.15 15.49
CA HIS A 172 18.91 13.81 15.91
C HIS A 172 19.93 12.75 15.46
N THR A 173 20.03 11.68 16.25
CA THR A 173 20.81 10.51 15.86
C THR A 173 19.86 9.44 15.33
N ILE A 174 19.98 9.13 14.04
CA ILE A 174 19.20 8.08 13.39
C ILE A 174 20.10 6.88 13.14
N ALA A 175 19.76 5.74 13.72
CA ALA A 175 20.43 4.48 13.44
C ALA A 175 19.84 3.86 12.16
N VAL A 176 20.61 3.87 11.09
CA VAL A 176 20.19 3.42 9.75
C VAL A 176 20.67 1.99 9.51
N HIS A 177 19.76 1.09 9.14
CA HIS A 177 20.11 -0.30 8.85
C HIS A 177 20.91 -0.43 7.54
N ASN A 178 22.08 -1.08 7.56
CA ASN A 178 22.93 -1.28 6.38
C ASN A 178 22.82 -2.68 5.75
N GLY A 179 21.93 -3.54 6.26
CA GLY A 179 21.79 -4.94 5.86
C GLY A 179 22.36 -5.94 6.88
N LYS A 180 23.23 -5.48 7.79
CA LYS A 180 23.82 -6.30 8.86
C LYS A 180 23.51 -5.72 10.25
N THR A 181 23.76 -4.43 10.43
CA THR A 181 23.60 -3.72 11.71
C THR A 181 23.00 -2.33 11.48
N PHE A 182 22.70 -1.63 12.58
CA PHE A 182 22.29 -0.24 12.55
C PHE A 182 23.50 0.68 12.75
N ILE A 183 23.77 1.54 11.80
CA ILE A 183 24.83 2.55 11.87
C ILE A 183 24.21 3.84 12.45
N PRO A 184 24.61 4.30 13.64
CA PRO A 184 24.15 5.57 14.20
C PRO A 184 24.72 6.73 13.38
N VAL A 185 23.85 7.55 12.80
CA VAL A 185 24.21 8.75 12.05
C VAL A 185 23.68 9.96 12.81
N TYR A 186 24.57 10.82 13.29
CA TYR A 186 24.20 12.13 13.83
C TYR A 186 23.96 13.11 12.68
N ILE A 187 22.76 13.66 12.61
CA ILE A 187 22.33 14.46 11.45
C ILE A 187 22.75 15.93 11.64
N THR A 188 23.63 16.39 10.76
CA THR A 188 24.04 17.79 10.66
C THR A 188 23.28 18.53 9.57
N GLN A 189 23.44 19.87 9.50
CA GLN A 189 22.75 20.71 8.50
C GLN A 189 23.18 20.38 7.07
N ASP A 190 24.45 20.04 6.85
CA ASP A 190 25.00 19.74 5.52
C ASP A 190 24.41 18.46 4.91
N MET A 191 23.85 17.58 5.75
CA MET A 191 23.22 16.34 5.30
C MET A 191 21.79 16.55 4.76
N VAL A 192 21.20 17.73 4.96
CA VAL A 192 19.80 18.01 4.60
C VAL A 192 19.63 18.05 3.08
N GLY A 193 18.71 17.24 2.54
CA GLY A 193 18.53 17.03 1.09
C GLY A 193 19.05 15.69 0.59
N HIS A 194 20.00 15.06 1.29
CA HIS A 194 20.52 13.74 0.95
C HIS A 194 19.61 12.61 1.45
N LYS A 195 19.82 11.39 0.96
CA LYS A 195 19.13 10.19 1.46
C LYS A 195 19.84 9.63 2.69
N LEU A 196 19.06 9.18 3.69
CA LEU A 196 19.61 8.53 4.90
C LEU A 196 20.53 7.35 4.59
N GLY A 197 20.23 6.62 3.51
CA GLY A 197 21.04 5.48 3.07
C GLY A 197 22.44 5.82 2.57
N GLU A 198 22.73 7.08 2.23
CA GLU A 198 24.06 7.53 1.77
C GLU A 198 25.07 7.54 2.91
N PHE A 199 24.63 7.83 4.13
CA PHE A 199 25.46 7.88 5.33
C PHE A 199 25.63 6.51 6.01
N ALA A 200 25.07 5.44 5.43
CA ALA A 200 25.12 4.08 5.95
C ALA A 200 25.55 3.09 4.85
N PRO A 201 26.86 2.91 4.62
CA PRO A 201 27.37 2.04 3.57
C PRO A 201 27.01 0.57 3.84
N THR A 202 26.59 -0.13 2.78
CA THR A 202 26.14 -1.54 2.84
C THR A 202 27.24 -2.57 2.58
N ARG A 203 28.34 -2.13 1.96
CA ARG A 203 29.48 -2.97 1.63
C ARG A 203 30.74 -2.32 2.18
N THR A 204 31.66 -3.14 2.66
CA THR A 204 33.01 -2.68 3.00
C THR A 204 33.81 -2.52 1.71
N PHE A 205 34.26 -1.30 1.43
CA PHE A 205 35.15 -1.05 0.30
C PHE A 205 36.55 -1.55 0.66
N LYS A 206 37.05 -2.58 -0.04
CA LYS A 206 38.37 -3.19 0.20
C LYS A 206 39.48 -2.58 -0.67
N GLY A 207 39.23 -1.45 -1.33
CA GLY A 207 40.11 -0.91 -2.37
C GLY A 207 39.76 -1.44 -3.76
N HIS A 208 40.26 -0.75 -4.80
CA HIS A 208 40.29 -1.29 -6.16
C HIS A 208 41.47 -2.27 -6.24
N PRO A 209 41.35 -3.40 -6.96
CA PRO A 209 42.50 -4.24 -7.23
C PRO A 209 43.49 -3.45 -8.09
N ASP A 210 44.62 -3.05 -7.51
CA ASP A 210 45.74 -2.51 -8.28
C ASP A 210 46.22 -3.58 -9.26
N LYS A 211 46.23 -3.27 -10.56
CA LYS A 211 46.70 -4.21 -11.60
C LYS A 211 48.14 -4.68 -11.35
N THR A 212 48.92 -3.94 -10.56
CA THR A 212 50.32 -4.19 -10.22
C THR A 212 50.56 -4.84 -8.85
N ALA A 213 49.56 -4.96 -7.96
CA ALA A 213 49.76 -5.43 -6.58
C ALA A 213 49.77 -6.97 -6.42
N LYS A 214 50.05 -7.74 -7.47
CA LYS A 214 50.36 -9.18 -7.33
C LYS A 214 51.73 -9.46 -6.69
N VAL A 215 52.51 -8.42 -6.39
CA VAL A 215 53.74 -8.48 -5.60
C VAL A 215 53.42 -7.66 -4.35
N VAL A 216 52.95 -8.25 -3.24
CA VAL A 216 53.76 -8.86 -2.19
C VAL A 216 52.81 -9.69 -1.32
N LYS A 217 52.86 -11.02 -1.41
CA LYS A 217 52.46 -11.88 -0.27
C LYS A 217 53.66 -11.92 0.67
N LYS A 218 53.61 -11.18 1.78
CA LYS A 218 54.61 -11.32 2.85
C LYS A 218 54.36 -12.64 3.60
N LYS A 219 55.47 -13.33 3.82
CA LYS A 219 55.64 -14.63 4.47
C LYS A 219 54.89 -14.75 5.80
#